data_AF-A0A7V9CQF0-F1
#
_entry.id   AF-A0A7V9CQF0-F1
#
_cell.length_a   1.000
_cell.length_b   1.000
_cell.length_c   1.000
_cell.angle_alpha   90.00
_cell.angle_beta   90.00
_cell.angle_gamma   90.00
#
_symmetry.space_group_name_H-M   'P 1'
#
loop_
_entity.id
_entity.type
_entity.pdbx_description
1 polymer ?
#
loop_
_entity_poly.entity_id
_entity_poly.type
_entity_poly.pdbx_seq_one_letter_code
_entity_poly.pdbx_strand_id
1 'polypeptide(L)'
;MNRFFRSALFPLIVIVLLVYLASQTLIRGSDKSERRTYSELITLVKTKPPSYFQEVLFSPRKRQVTATLRDKSKISVNYPSDQSQLAFERVLQQRGVRYDSKGTGGFSWVSLLGSFLPFLLLIGFWIFLMNQMQGGGSKVMSFGKSRAKRMAPDSPKIGFKDVAGVDEAVEELQEIKEFLENPKKFQALGARIPK
;
A
#
# COMPACT_ATOMS: atom_id res chain seq x y z
N MET A 1 1.72 25.91 1.87
CA MET A 1 1.02 24.60 2.02
C MET A 1 1.48 23.61 0.93
N ASN A 2 2.78 23.56 0.66
CA ASN A 2 3.80 22.64 1.20
C ASN A 2 3.85 21.31 0.43
N ARG A 3 4.77 21.27 -0.55
CA ARG A 3 5.14 20.11 -1.39
C ARG A 3 5.48 18.84 -0.59
N PHE A 4 5.80 18.98 0.71
CA PHE A 4 5.94 17.88 1.68
C PHE A 4 4.67 17.03 1.84
N PHE A 5 3.49 17.64 1.82
CA PHE A 5 2.21 16.90 1.84
C PHE A 5 1.94 16.16 0.52
N ARG A 6 2.66 16.47 -0.57
CA ARG A 6 2.55 15.76 -1.85
C ARG A 6 3.54 14.59 -1.98
N SER A 7 4.60 14.54 -1.16
CA SER A 7 5.64 13.50 -1.24
C SER A 7 5.71 12.57 -0.02
N ALA A 8 5.36 13.02 1.18
CA ALA A 8 5.47 12.23 2.42
C ALA A 8 4.13 11.58 2.84
N LEU A 9 3.00 12.16 2.45
CA LEU A 9 1.67 11.61 2.73
C LEU A 9 1.38 10.36 1.88
N PHE A 10 1.96 10.32 0.68
CA PHE A 10 1.86 9.19 -0.24
C PHE A 10 2.41 7.87 0.35
N PRO A 11 3.70 7.79 0.76
CA PRO A 11 4.23 6.57 1.37
C PRO A 11 3.53 6.25 2.70
N LEU A 12 3.10 7.27 3.46
CA LEU A 12 2.40 7.06 4.72
C LEU A 12 1.01 6.44 4.52
N ILE A 13 0.23 6.90 3.55
CA ILE A 13 -1.07 6.29 3.19
C ILE A 13 -0.87 4.86 2.68
N VAL A 14 0.13 4.63 1.83
CA VAL A 14 0.44 3.29 1.30
C VAL A 14 0.86 2.35 2.44
N ILE A 15 1.69 2.81 3.38
CA ILE A 15 2.08 2.03 4.57
C ILE A 15 0.86 1.74 5.45
N VAL A 16 -0.01 2.72 5.72
CA VAL A 16 -1.23 2.51 6.51
C VAL A 16 -2.18 1.54 5.83
N LEU A 17 -2.35 1.64 4.50
CA LEU A 17 -3.17 0.72 3.71
C LEU A 17 -2.58 -0.70 3.72
N LEU A 18 -1.27 -0.83 3.55
CA LEU A 18 -0.57 -2.12 3.60
C LEU A 18 -0.63 -2.72 5.00
N VAL A 19 -0.49 -1.92 6.05
CA VAL A 19 -0.64 -2.38 7.45
C VAL A 19 -2.08 -2.79 7.71
N TYR A 20 -3.08 -2.09 7.17
CA TYR A 20 -4.49 -2.47 7.28
C TYR A 20 -4.81 -3.76 6.50
N LEU A 21 -4.22 -3.96 5.32
CA LEU A 21 -4.38 -5.18 4.54
C LEU A 21 -3.62 -6.36 5.17
N ALA A 22 -2.41 -6.12 5.64
CA ALA A 22 -1.63 -7.07 6.41
C ALA A 22 -2.35 -7.43 7.71
N SER A 23 -2.99 -6.46 8.39
CA SER A 23 -3.76 -6.75 9.60
C SER A 23 -5.00 -7.58 9.28
N GLN A 24 -5.73 -7.28 8.21
CA GLN A 24 -6.89 -8.08 7.78
C GLN A 24 -6.51 -9.51 7.35
N THR A 25 -5.31 -9.71 6.81
CA THR A 25 -4.86 -11.02 6.32
C THR A 25 -4.12 -11.83 7.38
N LEU A 26 -3.31 -11.18 8.22
CA LEU A 26 -2.52 -11.82 9.28
C LEU A 26 -3.27 -11.92 10.62
N ILE A 27 -4.22 -11.01 10.89
CA ILE A 27 -5.06 -11.02 12.11
C ILE A 27 -6.42 -11.69 11.85
N ARG A 28 -6.67 -12.25 10.65
CA ARG A 28 -7.66 -13.33 10.50
C ARG A 28 -7.12 -14.53 11.27
N GLY A 29 -7.39 -14.50 12.57
CA GLY A 29 -6.75 -15.30 13.58
C GLY A 29 -6.68 -16.75 13.15
N SER A 30 -5.49 -17.32 13.31
CA SER A 30 -5.39 -18.72 13.67
C SER A 30 -6.24 -18.90 14.92
N ASP A 31 -7.53 -19.20 14.76
CA ASP A 31 -8.31 -19.84 15.80
C ASP A 31 -7.43 -21.01 16.23
N LYS A 32 -6.81 -20.89 17.41
CA LYS A 32 -6.10 -21.99 18.07
C LYS A 32 -7.15 -23.02 18.46
N SER A 33 -7.76 -23.63 17.46
CA SER A 33 -8.57 -24.82 17.64
C SER A 33 -7.57 -25.91 17.96
N GLU A 34 -7.59 -26.39 19.20
CA GLU A 34 -6.90 -27.62 19.53
C GLU A 34 -7.31 -28.68 18.50
N ARG A 35 -6.33 -29.31 17.84
CA ARG A 35 -6.57 -30.39 16.87
C ARG A 35 -7.00 -31.63 17.66
N ARG A 36 -8.27 -31.69 18.04
CA ARG A 36 -8.92 -32.87 18.62
C ARG A 36 -9.52 -33.71 17.50
N THR A 37 -9.61 -35.01 17.70
CA THR A 37 -10.34 -35.88 16.77
C THR A 37 -11.85 -35.84 17.03
N TYR A 38 -12.64 -36.18 16.03
CA TYR A 38 -14.10 -36.28 16.18
C TYR A 38 -14.51 -37.32 17.25
N SER A 39 -13.79 -38.44 17.30
CA SER A 39 -13.95 -39.47 18.33
C SER A 39 -13.68 -38.94 19.75
N GLU A 40 -12.64 -38.12 19.92
CA GLU A 40 -12.35 -37.48 21.21
C GLU A 40 -13.49 -36.55 21.64
N LEU A 41 -14.05 -35.78 20.70
CA LEU A 41 -15.18 -34.90 21.03
C LEU A 41 -16.41 -35.70 21.49
N ILE A 42 -16.73 -36.80 20.82
CA ILE A 42 -17.82 -37.70 21.24
C ILE A 42 -17.55 -38.22 22.65
N THR A 43 -16.33 -38.68 22.92
CA THR A 43 -15.93 -39.20 24.23
C THR A 43 -16.03 -38.11 25.30
N LEU A 44 -15.62 -36.88 25.00
CA LEU A 44 -15.73 -35.75 25.91
C LEU A 44 -17.19 -35.46 26.27
N VAL A 45 -18.09 -35.44 25.30
CA VAL A 45 -19.54 -35.24 25.55
C VAL A 45 -20.13 -36.38 26.39
N LYS A 46 -19.68 -37.62 26.17
CA LYS A 46 -20.13 -38.81 26.91
C LYS A 46 -19.58 -38.89 28.34
N THR A 47 -18.45 -38.27 28.62
CA THR A 47 -17.77 -38.38 29.93
C THR A 47 -17.96 -37.15 30.80
N LYS A 48 -17.88 -35.95 30.23
CA LYS A 48 -18.00 -34.68 30.96
C LYS A 48 -19.46 -34.29 31.21
N PRO A 49 -19.73 -33.54 32.29
CA PRO A 49 -21.07 -33.04 32.56
C PRO A 49 -21.49 -32.01 31.51
N PRO A 50 -22.81 -31.83 31.28
CA PRO A 50 -23.32 -30.89 30.28
C PRO A 50 -22.89 -29.44 30.54
N SER A 51 -22.68 -29.09 31.82
CA SER A 51 -22.19 -27.79 32.25
C SER A 51 -20.77 -27.47 31.76
N TYR A 52 -20.00 -28.43 31.27
CA TYR A 52 -18.68 -28.21 30.69
C TYR A 52 -18.77 -27.45 29.35
N PHE A 53 -19.86 -27.64 28.62
CA PHE A 53 -20.10 -27.03 27.32
C PHE A 53 -21.00 -25.80 27.47
N GLN A 54 -20.61 -24.70 26.85
CA GLN A 54 -21.47 -23.53 26.74
C GLN A 54 -22.45 -23.70 25.58
N GLU A 55 -21.93 -24.10 24.41
CA GLU A 55 -22.70 -24.26 23.18
C GLU A 55 -21.95 -25.17 22.21
N VAL A 56 -22.69 -26.02 21.49
CA VAL A 56 -22.16 -26.83 20.39
C VAL A 56 -22.78 -26.37 19.09
N LEU A 57 -21.97 -25.92 18.15
CA LEU A 57 -22.45 -25.30 16.93
C LEU A 57 -22.04 -26.11 15.70
N PHE A 58 -23.03 -26.56 14.93
CA PHE A 58 -22.84 -27.26 13.68
C PHE A 58 -22.63 -26.27 12.53
N SER A 59 -21.68 -26.58 11.64
CA SER A 59 -21.42 -25.83 10.42
C SER A 59 -21.57 -26.75 9.21
N PRO A 60 -22.82 -26.97 8.73
CA PRO A 60 -23.11 -27.96 7.69
C PRO A 60 -22.29 -27.75 6.41
N ARG A 61 -22.10 -26.49 6.00
CA ARG A 61 -21.30 -26.13 4.81
C ARG A 61 -19.84 -26.57 4.89
N LYS A 62 -19.27 -26.64 6.10
CA LYS A 62 -17.88 -27.04 6.34
C LYS A 62 -17.75 -28.48 6.83
N ARG A 63 -18.86 -29.20 7.01
CA ARG A 63 -18.92 -30.51 7.69
C ARG A 63 -18.15 -30.54 9.02
N GLN A 64 -18.32 -29.47 9.78
CA GLN A 64 -17.58 -29.20 11.00
C GLN A 64 -18.54 -28.97 12.16
N VAL A 65 -18.15 -29.41 13.35
CA VAL A 65 -18.80 -29.06 14.61
C VAL A 65 -17.80 -28.34 15.51
N THR A 66 -18.25 -27.25 16.13
CA THR A 66 -17.45 -26.43 17.04
C THR A 66 -18.10 -26.45 18.42
N ALA A 67 -17.43 -27.02 19.40
CA ALA A 67 -17.84 -26.95 20.79
C ALA A 67 -17.14 -25.77 21.47
N THR A 68 -17.93 -24.84 22.03
CA THR A 68 -17.44 -23.76 22.88
C THR A 68 -17.55 -24.19 24.33
N LEU A 69 -16.43 -24.18 25.03
CA LEU A 69 -16.34 -24.55 26.43
C LEU A 69 -16.59 -23.34 27.33
N ARG A 70 -16.88 -23.58 28.62
CA ARG A 70 -17.11 -22.48 29.58
C ARG A 70 -15.90 -21.57 29.80
N ASP A 71 -14.70 -22.07 29.55
CA ASP A 71 -13.45 -21.28 29.58
C ASP A 71 -13.22 -20.46 28.30
N LYS A 72 -14.21 -20.44 27.38
CA LYS A 72 -14.18 -19.81 26.05
C LYS A 72 -13.21 -20.48 25.06
N SER A 73 -12.58 -21.60 25.42
CA SER A 73 -11.84 -22.41 24.47
C SER A 73 -12.79 -23.04 23.44
N LYS A 74 -12.28 -23.28 22.23
CA LYS A 74 -13.06 -23.84 21.12
C LYS A 74 -12.40 -25.11 20.62
N ILE A 75 -13.19 -26.18 20.55
CA ILE A 75 -12.79 -27.43 19.92
C ILE A 75 -13.56 -27.55 18.62
N SER A 76 -12.86 -27.46 17.48
CA SER A 76 -13.47 -27.63 16.16
C SER A 76 -12.99 -28.94 15.53
N VAL A 77 -13.92 -29.81 15.17
CA VAL A 77 -13.64 -31.12 14.57
C VAL A 77 -14.56 -31.35 13.37
N ASN A 78 -14.07 -32.09 12.38
CA ASN A 78 -14.86 -32.45 11.20
C ASN A 78 -15.53 -33.80 11.43
N TYR A 79 -16.80 -33.91 11.08
CA TYR A 79 -17.52 -35.18 11.17
C TYR A 79 -17.43 -35.94 9.82
N PRO A 80 -17.27 -37.28 9.84
CA PRO A 80 -17.07 -38.06 8.62
C PRO A 80 -18.25 -38.07 7.63
N SER A 81 -19.48 -38.06 8.14
CA SER A 81 -20.69 -38.20 7.34
C SER A 81 -21.92 -37.56 7.99
N ASP A 82 -22.96 -37.30 7.22
CA ASP A 82 -24.21 -36.73 7.75
C ASP A 82 -24.89 -37.69 8.75
N GLN A 83 -24.71 -39.00 8.59
CA GLN A 83 -25.14 -39.99 9.58
C GLN A 83 -24.39 -39.85 10.92
N SER A 84 -23.09 -39.56 10.88
CA SER A 84 -22.32 -39.32 12.11
C SER A 84 -22.75 -38.04 12.82
N GLN A 85 -23.08 -36.98 12.07
CA GLN A 85 -23.67 -35.76 12.62
C GLN A 85 -24.96 -36.09 13.38
N LEU A 86 -25.89 -36.79 12.75
CA LEU A 86 -27.16 -37.17 13.37
C LEU A 86 -26.97 -38.06 14.61
N ALA A 87 -26.01 -39.00 14.57
CA ALA A 87 -25.66 -39.80 15.73
C ALA A 87 -25.14 -38.95 16.90
N PHE A 88 -24.34 -37.92 16.61
CA PHE A 88 -23.82 -37.01 17.62
C PHE A 88 -24.88 -36.06 18.18
N GLU A 89 -25.79 -35.56 17.35
CA GLU A 89 -26.95 -34.77 17.79
C GLU A 89 -27.79 -35.52 18.82
N ARG A 90 -28.05 -36.83 18.58
CA ARG A 90 -28.75 -37.67 19.55
C ARG A 90 -28.01 -37.77 20.88
N VAL A 91 -26.68 -37.90 20.85
CA VAL A 91 -25.85 -37.93 22.07
C VAL A 91 -25.94 -36.60 22.82
N LEU A 92 -25.90 -35.46 22.11
CA LEU A 92 -26.05 -34.14 22.71
C LEU A 92 -27.44 -33.95 23.35
N GLN A 93 -28.50 -34.36 22.67
CA GLN A 93 -29.87 -34.34 23.18
C GLN A 93 -30.02 -35.18 24.44
N GLN A 94 -29.55 -36.43 24.42
CA GLN A 94 -29.60 -37.34 25.58
C GLN A 94 -28.84 -36.78 26.79
N ARG A 95 -27.75 -36.04 26.55
CA ARG A 95 -26.94 -35.42 27.59
C ARG A 95 -27.46 -34.03 27.99
N GLY A 96 -28.46 -33.48 27.30
CA GLY A 96 -28.98 -32.14 27.56
C GLY A 96 -27.97 -31.02 27.26
N VAL A 97 -27.05 -31.23 26.31
CA VAL A 97 -26.10 -30.21 25.88
C VAL A 97 -26.77 -29.30 24.86
N ARG A 98 -26.70 -27.98 25.07
CA ARG A 98 -27.25 -27.00 24.12
C ARG A 98 -26.45 -27.02 22.82
N TYR A 99 -27.16 -27.17 21.71
CA TYR A 99 -26.56 -27.13 20.39
C TYR A 99 -27.41 -26.32 19.41
N ASP A 100 -26.76 -25.78 18.39
CA ASP A 100 -27.37 -24.99 17.31
C ASP A 100 -26.65 -25.26 15.97
N SER A 101 -27.23 -24.83 14.86
CA SER A 101 -26.65 -24.97 13.53
C SER A 101 -26.51 -23.60 12.88
N LYS A 102 -25.30 -23.28 12.41
CA LYS A 102 -25.12 -22.15 11.50
C LYS A 102 -25.95 -22.42 10.26
N GLY A 103 -26.86 -21.51 9.96
CA GLY A 103 -27.53 -21.49 8.66
C GLY A 103 -26.50 -21.60 7.54
N THR A 104 -26.83 -22.31 6.47
CA THR A 104 -25.93 -22.54 5.33
C THR A 104 -25.52 -21.26 4.60
N GLY A 105 -26.08 -20.12 4.99
CA GLY A 105 -25.60 -18.77 4.68
C GLY A 105 -25.92 -18.36 3.25
N GLY A 106 -26.85 -17.43 3.11
CA GLY A 106 -27.12 -16.73 1.85
C GLY A 106 -25.96 -15.81 1.44
N PHE A 107 -26.09 -15.22 0.25
CA PHE A 107 -25.11 -14.30 -0.31
C PHE A 107 -24.94 -13.07 0.60
N SER A 108 -23.77 -12.92 1.22
CA SER A 108 -23.45 -11.74 2.03
C SER A 108 -22.85 -10.67 1.13
N TRP A 109 -23.69 -9.74 0.66
CA TRP A 109 -23.25 -8.55 -0.08
C TRP A 109 -22.15 -7.77 0.65
N VAL A 110 -22.21 -7.73 1.99
CA VAL A 110 -21.20 -7.10 2.84
C VAL A 110 -19.85 -7.82 2.73
N SER A 111 -19.84 -9.16 2.76
CA SER A 111 -18.59 -9.93 2.60
C SER A 111 -18.01 -9.79 1.19
N LEU A 112 -18.86 -9.72 0.17
CA LEU A 112 -18.42 -9.54 -1.22
C LEU A 112 -17.83 -8.15 -1.42
N LEU A 113 -18.55 -7.09 -1.03
CA LEU A 113 -18.06 -5.71 -1.11
C LEU A 113 -16.78 -5.52 -0.31
N GLY A 114 -16.68 -6.09 0.90
CA GLY A 114 -15.45 -6.05 1.70
C GLY A 114 -14.27 -6.75 1.02
N SER A 115 -14.52 -7.78 0.23
CA SER A 115 -13.47 -8.50 -0.52
C SER A 115 -13.01 -7.73 -1.77
N PHE A 116 -13.91 -6.96 -2.41
CA PHE A 116 -13.59 -6.13 -3.58
C PHE A 116 -13.09 -4.73 -3.23
N LEU A 117 -13.39 -4.22 -2.04
CA LEU A 117 -12.92 -2.93 -1.53
C LEU A 117 -11.41 -2.69 -1.72
N PRO A 118 -10.49 -3.63 -1.40
CA PRO A 118 -9.06 -3.43 -1.64
C PRO A 118 -8.73 -3.23 -3.12
N PHE A 119 -9.39 -3.96 -4.03
CA PHE A 119 -9.18 -3.83 -5.46
C PHE A 119 -9.75 -2.51 -6.00
N LEU A 120 -10.93 -2.09 -5.53
CA LEU A 120 -11.52 -0.80 -5.90
C LEU A 120 -10.67 0.37 -5.44
N LEU A 121 -10.11 0.32 -4.22
CA LEU A 121 -9.18 1.32 -3.73
C LEU A 121 -7.90 1.36 -4.58
N LEU A 122 -7.36 0.20 -4.96
CA LEU A 122 -6.17 0.12 -5.82
C LEU A 122 -6.46 0.72 -7.21
N ILE A 123 -7.59 0.37 -7.83
CA ILE A 123 -7.99 0.90 -9.13
C ILE A 123 -8.24 2.41 -9.06
N GLY A 124 -8.98 2.89 -8.06
CA GLY A 124 -9.23 4.32 -7.85
C GLY A 124 -7.93 5.09 -7.62
N PHE A 125 -7.01 4.51 -6.88
CA PHE A 125 -5.68 5.07 -6.66
C PHE A 125 -4.81 5.07 -7.93
N TRP A 126 -4.87 4.03 -8.74
CA TRP A 126 -4.19 3.96 -10.04
C TRP A 126 -4.71 5.06 -11.00
N ILE A 127 -6.02 5.25 -11.05
CA ILE A 127 -6.65 6.35 -11.80
C ILE A 127 -6.21 7.72 -11.26
N PHE A 128 -6.15 7.88 -9.94
CA PHE A 128 -5.65 9.10 -9.31
C PHE A 128 -4.20 9.40 -9.71
N LEU A 129 -3.32 8.40 -9.74
CA LEU A 129 -1.93 8.54 -10.19
C LEU A 129 -1.83 8.97 -11.65
N MET A 130 -2.61 8.34 -12.54
CA MET A 130 -2.65 8.72 -13.96
C MET A 130 -3.10 10.18 -14.13
N ASN A 131 -4.16 10.59 -13.42
CA ASN A 131 -4.65 11.96 -13.44
C ASN A 131 -3.63 12.97 -12.88
N GLN A 132 -2.85 12.57 -11.88
CA GLN A 132 -1.82 13.43 -11.27
C GLN A 132 -0.57 13.59 -12.16
N MET A 133 -0.18 12.53 -12.89
CA MET A 133 0.96 12.58 -13.83
C MET A 133 0.65 13.39 -15.09
N GLN A 134 -0.60 13.38 -15.55
CA GLN A 134 -1.00 14.11 -16.77
C GLN A 134 -0.94 15.65 -16.57
N GLY A 135 -1.04 16.14 -15.33
CA GLY A 135 -0.83 17.55 -14.98
C GLY A 135 0.65 17.99 -14.87
N GLY A 136 1.61 17.07 -15.02
CA GLY A 136 3.06 17.33 -14.91
C GLY A 136 3.89 16.91 -16.12
N GLY A 137 3.24 16.41 -17.18
CA GLY A 137 3.86 15.73 -18.34
C GLY A 137 4.84 16.56 -19.18
N SER A 138 4.92 17.88 -18.97
CA SER A 138 5.90 18.72 -19.66
C SER A 138 7.31 18.62 -19.07
N LYS A 139 7.45 18.25 -17.78
CA LYS A 139 8.74 18.36 -17.09
C LYS A 139 9.70 17.21 -17.38
N VAL A 140 9.20 15.98 -17.49
CA VAL A 140 10.03 14.80 -17.81
C VAL A 140 10.49 14.82 -19.28
N MET A 141 9.65 15.33 -20.21
CA MET A 141 10.03 15.60 -21.60
C MET A 141 11.00 16.79 -21.76
N SER A 142 11.12 17.65 -20.75
CA SER A 142 12.04 18.80 -20.76
C SER A 142 13.43 18.47 -20.22
N PHE A 143 13.64 17.28 -19.64
CA PHE A 143 14.90 16.88 -18.99
C PHE A 143 16.09 16.67 -19.95
N GLY A 144 15.85 16.71 -21.27
CA GLY A 144 16.90 16.69 -22.30
C GLY A 144 17.00 17.98 -23.13
N LYS A 145 16.20 19.02 -22.84
CA LYS A 145 16.23 20.26 -23.63
C LYS A 145 17.27 21.22 -23.05
N SER A 146 18.22 21.62 -23.89
CA SER A 146 19.23 22.63 -23.54
C SER A 146 18.56 23.90 -23.00
N ARG A 147 19.02 24.37 -21.83
CA ARG A 147 18.61 25.67 -21.25
C ARG A 147 19.29 26.86 -21.92
N ALA A 148 20.12 26.63 -22.94
CA ALA A 148 20.83 27.69 -23.63
C ALA A 148 19.85 28.67 -24.27
N LYS A 149 19.85 29.91 -23.77
CA LYS A 149 19.13 31.02 -24.36
C LYS A 149 19.95 31.51 -25.56
N ARG A 150 19.54 31.20 -26.78
CA ARG A 150 20.13 31.83 -27.98
C ARG A 150 19.76 33.31 -27.94
N MET A 151 20.76 34.19 -27.93
CA MET A 151 20.50 35.62 -28.09
C MET A 151 20.04 35.85 -29.53
N ALA A 152 18.84 36.39 -29.70
CA ALA A 152 18.33 36.82 -31.00
C ALA A 152 19.02 38.14 -31.39
N PRO A 153 19.17 38.47 -32.69
CA PRO A 153 19.75 39.74 -33.13
C PRO A 153 19.04 40.99 -32.56
N ASP A 154 17.79 40.83 -32.13
CA ASP A 154 16.93 41.85 -31.53
C ASP A 154 17.01 41.90 -29.99
N SER A 155 17.94 41.16 -29.38
CA SER A 155 18.16 41.25 -27.94
C SER A 155 18.76 42.62 -27.57
N PRO A 156 18.37 43.20 -26.41
CA PRO A 156 18.91 44.49 -25.98
C PRO A 156 20.43 44.43 -25.90
N LYS A 157 21.08 45.33 -26.64
CA LYS A 157 22.54 45.46 -26.68
C LYS A 157 22.97 46.30 -25.48
N ILE A 158 23.57 45.63 -24.49
CA ILE A 158 24.18 46.28 -23.33
C ILE A 158 25.67 46.42 -23.61
N GLY A 159 26.25 47.61 -23.38
CA GLY A 159 27.68 47.87 -23.53
C GLY A 159 28.36 48.22 -22.20
N PHE A 160 29.68 48.35 -22.21
CA PHE A 160 30.45 48.73 -21.01
C PHE A 160 30.06 50.10 -20.44
N LYS A 161 29.56 51.02 -21.28
CA LYS A 161 29.04 52.32 -20.87
C LYS A 161 27.79 52.24 -19.96
N ASP A 162 27.08 51.10 -19.99
CA ASP A 162 25.86 50.87 -19.22
C ASP A 162 26.17 50.16 -17.88
N VAL A 163 27.46 49.99 -17.54
CA VAL A 163 27.95 49.37 -16.30
C VAL A 163 28.55 50.46 -15.42
N ALA A 164 28.13 50.52 -14.15
CA ALA A 164 28.60 51.53 -13.19
C ALA A 164 29.04 50.87 -11.88
N GLY A 165 30.08 51.43 -11.24
CA GLY A 165 30.51 51.09 -9.89
C GLY A 165 31.49 49.90 -9.79
N VAL A 166 32.04 49.42 -10.91
CA VAL A 166 33.02 48.31 -10.94
C VAL A 166 34.08 48.55 -12.02
N ASP A 167 34.78 49.68 -11.93
CA ASP A 167 35.69 50.15 -12.99
C ASP A 167 36.86 49.19 -13.24
N GLU A 168 37.41 48.59 -12.17
CA GLU A 168 38.50 47.60 -12.24
C GLU A 168 38.12 46.37 -13.08
N ALA A 169 36.91 45.81 -12.87
CA ALA A 169 36.45 44.66 -13.64
C ALA A 169 36.10 45.01 -15.10
N VAL A 170 35.67 46.24 -15.36
CA VAL A 170 35.43 46.71 -16.73
C VAL A 170 36.75 46.80 -17.50
N GLU A 171 37.83 47.25 -16.85
CA GLU A 171 39.17 47.31 -17.45
C GLU A 171 39.71 45.90 -17.79
N GLU A 172 39.58 44.93 -16.88
CA GLU A 172 39.96 43.53 -17.15
C GLU A 172 39.15 42.92 -18.31
N LEU A 173 37.85 43.20 -18.38
CA LEU A 173 37.00 42.71 -19.48
C LEU A 173 37.28 43.42 -20.81
N GLN A 174 37.82 44.64 -20.78
CA GLN A 174 38.21 45.38 -21.98
C GLN A 174 39.39 44.70 -22.68
N GLU A 175 40.33 44.11 -21.93
CA GLU A 175 41.42 43.30 -22.49
C GLU A 175 40.87 42.06 -23.20
N ILE A 176 39.90 41.37 -22.59
CA ILE A 176 39.22 40.21 -23.20
C ILE A 176 38.48 40.64 -24.48
N LYS A 177 37.83 41.81 -24.46
CA LYS A 177 37.19 42.36 -25.65
C LYS A 177 38.21 42.61 -26.76
N GLU A 178 39.35 43.25 -26.47
CA GLU A 178 40.41 43.51 -27.46
C GLU A 178 40.98 42.21 -28.03
N PHE A 179 41.13 41.19 -27.17
CA PHE A 179 41.52 39.85 -27.57
C PHE A 179 40.51 39.22 -28.56
N LEU A 180 39.21 39.32 -28.28
CA LEU A 180 38.17 38.78 -29.14
C LEU A 180 38.04 39.55 -30.47
N GLU A 181 38.27 40.87 -30.46
CA GLU A 181 38.26 41.70 -31.67
C GLU A 181 39.50 41.45 -32.55
N ASN A 182 40.69 41.29 -31.95
CA ASN A 182 41.96 41.16 -32.66
C ASN A 182 42.79 39.94 -32.21
N PRO A 183 42.27 38.71 -32.32
CA PRO A 183 42.90 37.52 -31.74
C PRO A 183 44.30 37.24 -32.29
N LYS A 184 44.57 37.64 -33.54
CA LYS A 184 45.88 37.46 -34.19
C LYS A 184 47.01 38.22 -33.49
N LYS A 185 46.74 39.42 -32.97
CA LYS A 185 47.72 40.25 -32.25
C LYS A 185 48.20 39.54 -30.99
N PHE A 186 47.26 38.97 -30.24
CA PHE A 186 47.54 38.28 -28.98
C PHE A 186 48.13 36.88 -29.19
N GLN A 187 47.71 36.15 -30.23
CA GLN A 187 48.31 34.87 -30.60
C GLN A 187 49.79 35.02 -31.04
N ALA A 188 50.14 36.10 -31.73
CA ALA A 188 51.53 36.39 -32.12
C ALA A 188 52.44 36.64 -30.92
N LEU A 189 51.88 37.14 -29.81
CA LEU A 189 52.58 37.32 -28.52
C LEU A 189 52.58 36.04 -27.66
N GLY A 190 51.96 34.94 -28.13
CA GLY A 190 51.87 33.67 -27.41
C GLY A 190 50.82 33.66 -26.29
N ALA A 191 49.96 34.68 -26.20
CA ALA A 191 48.93 34.76 -25.18
C ALA A 191 47.83 33.70 -25.41
N ARG A 192 47.38 33.08 -24.33
CA ARG A 192 46.32 32.05 -24.35
C ARG A 192 44.98 32.66 -23.96
N ILE A 193 43.90 32.11 -24.53
CA ILE A 193 42.53 32.54 -24.24
C ILE A 193 42.24 32.30 -22.74
N PRO A 194 41.81 33.33 -21.99
CA PRO A 194 41.29 33.15 -20.64
C PRO A 194 39.98 32.34 -20.70
N LYS A 195 39.88 31.29 -19.87
CA LYS A 195 38.75 30.34 -19.86
C LYS A 195 37.66 30.75 -18.87
#